data_AF-A0A268U7D5-F1
#
_entry.id   AF-A0A268U7D5-F1
#
_cell.length_a   1.000
_cell.length_b   1.000
_cell.length_c   1.000
_cell.angle_alpha   90.00
_cell.angle_beta   90.00
_cell.angle_gamma   90.00
#
_symmetry.space_group_name_H-M   'P 1'
#
loop_
_entity.id
_entity.type
_entity.pdbx_description
1 polymer ?
#
loop_
_entity_poly.entity_id
_entity_poly.type
_entity_poly.pdbx_seq_one_letter_code
_entity_poly.pdbx_strand_id
1 'polypeptide(L)'
;MMDINQIFNDTVNKMTKYFSTKQAKKTNQNLQWLEQKLKSQISSALKISQHFKERVVQRFSEDEKEKLASAISRSIRNTKPLEVRGMHLAKAQKFIDEATNFVIVLERMGEFGATLITSFVLGKENLLSDEEIYELKMKGIL
;
A
#
# COMPACT_ATOMS: atom_id res chain seq x y z
N MET A 1 14.82 -10.06 11.00
CA MET A 1 13.39 -10.48 10.91
C MET A 1 12.62 -9.29 10.37
N MET A 2 11.66 -9.49 9.48
CA MET A 2 10.98 -8.39 8.80
C MET A 2 10.22 -7.48 9.79
N ASP A 3 10.66 -6.23 9.90
CA ASP A 3 10.00 -5.23 10.75
C ASP A 3 8.87 -4.52 9.98
N ILE A 4 7.64 -4.90 10.29
CA ILE A 4 6.44 -4.32 9.69
C ILE A 4 6.26 -2.84 10.04
N ASN A 5 6.64 -2.42 11.24
CA ASN A 5 6.54 -1.01 11.63
C ASN A 5 7.47 -0.15 10.79
N GLN A 6 8.66 -0.68 10.47
CA GLN A 6 9.59 0.02 9.58
C GLN A 6 9.05 0.11 8.15
N ILE A 7 8.47 -0.95 7.60
CA ILE A 7 7.81 -0.91 6.26
C ILE A 7 6.71 0.14 6.24
N PHE A 8 5.89 0.17 7.28
CA PHE A 8 4.84 1.18 7.42
C PHE A 8 5.41 2.59 7.42
N ASN A 9 6.40 2.87 8.28
CA ASN A 9 7.03 4.18 8.38
C ASN A 9 7.70 4.62 7.08
N ASP A 10 8.40 3.70 6.41
CA ASP A 10 9.05 3.97 5.12
C ASP A 10 8.03 4.26 4.02
N THR A 11 6.92 3.52 4.01
CA THR A 11 5.79 3.77 3.09
C THR A 11 5.18 5.15 3.32
N VAL A 12 4.90 5.49 4.59
CA VAL A 12 4.36 6.81 4.97
C VAL A 12 5.31 7.91 4.51
N ASN A 13 6.61 7.82 4.82
CA ASN A 13 7.60 8.83 4.43
C ASN A 13 7.69 9.00 2.91
N LYS A 14 7.70 7.90 2.15
CA LYS A 14 7.75 7.93 0.67
C LYS A 14 6.47 8.55 0.07
N MET A 15 5.30 8.25 0.65
CA MET A 15 4.04 8.90 0.26
C MET A 15 4.05 10.40 0.61
N THR A 16 4.39 10.75 1.84
CA THR A 16 4.44 12.14 2.31
C THR A 16 5.31 12.99 1.40
N LYS A 17 6.54 12.55 1.11
CA LYS A 17 7.46 13.28 0.22
C LYS A 17 6.87 13.51 -1.17
N TYR A 18 6.19 12.51 -1.73
CA TYR A 18 5.56 12.62 -3.03
C TYR A 18 4.41 13.63 -3.03
N PHE A 19 3.46 13.49 -2.10
CA PHE A 19 2.29 14.35 -2.03
C PHE A 19 2.64 15.79 -1.63
N SER A 20 3.56 15.98 -0.68
CA SER A 20 4.03 17.30 -0.25
C SER A 20 4.70 18.04 -1.40
N THR A 21 5.60 17.39 -2.13
CA THR A 21 6.29 17.99 -3.28
C THR A 21 5.31 18.34 -4.39
N LYS A 22 4.35 17.45 -4.68
CA LYS A 22 3.32 17.68 -5.69
C LYS A 22 2.39 18.84 -5.30
N GLN A 23 2.04 18.95 -4.03
CA GLN A 23 1.17 20.01 -3.52
C GLN A 23 1.89 21.34 -3.45
N ALA A 24 3.12 21.38 -2.92
CA ALA A 24 3.94 22.59 -2.85
C ALA A 24 4.12 23.26 -4.22
N LYS A 25 4.35 22.45 -5.27
CA LYS A 25 4.44 22.95 -6.66
C LYS A 25 3.13 23.54 -7.18
N LYS A 26 1.98 23.10 -6.68
CA LYS A 26 0.66 23.58 -7.11
C LYS A 26 0.18 24.80 -6.33
N THR A 27 0.43 24.83 -5.03
CA THR A 27 -0.14 25.83 -4.11
C THR A 27 0.87 26.86 -3.64
N ASN A 28 2.15 26.71 -4.01
CA ASN A 28 3.27 27.53 -3.54
C ASN A 28 3.40 27.61 -2.01
N GLN A 29 2.89 26.60 -1.31
CA GLN A 29 2.95 26.49 0.15
C GLN A 29 4.32 25.99 0.62
N ASN A 30 4.66 26.29 1.87
CA ASN A 30 5.89 25.82 2.50
C ASN A 30 5.93 24.27 2.55
N LEU A 31 7.00 23.69 1.98
CA LEU A 31 7.17 22.25 1.87
C LEU A 31 7.24 21.55 3.23
N GLN A 32 7.98 22.10 4.18
CA GLN A 32 8.17 21.50 5.50
C GLN A 32 6.85 21.43 6.28
N TRP A 33 6.04 22.48 6.22
CA TRP A 33 4.69 22.48 6.80
C TRP A 33 3.78 21.43 6.13
N LEU A 34 3.80 21.33 4.80
CA LEU A 34 3.05 20.32 4.06
C LEU A 34 3.47 18.90 4.42
N GLU A 35 4.77 18.64 4.56
CA GLU A 35 5.29 17.33 4.97
C GLU A 35 4.78 16.93 6.34
N GLN A 36 4.84 17.83 7.34
CA GLN A 36 4.34 17.55 8.68
C GLN A 36 2.84 17.24 8.68
N LYS A 37 2.05 18.09 8.01
CA LYS A 37 0.59 17.92 7.91
C LYS A 37 0.23 16.61 7.23
N LEU A 38 0.80 16.35 6.05
CA LEU A 38 0.49 15.15 5.26
C LEU A 38 1.00 13.88 5.92
N LYS A 39 2.12 13.91 6.64
CA LYS A 39 2.61 12.74 7.39
C LYS A 39 1.59 12.25 8.40
N SER A 40 0.99 13.16 9.17
CA SER A 40 -0.06 12.81 10.14
C SER A 40 -1.31 12.24 9.46
N GLN A 41 -1.76 12.87 8.36
CA GLN A 41 -2.92 12.41 7.59
C GLN A 41 -2.70 11.03 6.96
N ILE A 42 -1.54 10.82 6.33
CA ILE A 42 -1.20 9.53 5.70
C ILE A 42 -1.03 8.44 6.78
N SER A 43 -0.34 8.73 7.86
CA SER A 43 -0.10 7.76 8.94
C SER A 43 -1.39 7.31 9.63
N SER A 44 -2.40 8.19 9.71
CA SER A 44 -3.72 7.83 10.28
C SER A 44 -4.63 7.11 9.29
N ALA A 45 -4.45 7.38 7.99
CA ALA A 45 -5.27 6.79 6.93
C ALA A 45 -4.76 5.44 6.41
N LEU A 46 -3.45 5.17 6.54
CA LEU A 46 -2.86 3.89 6.17
C LEU A 46 -3.09 2.86 7.27
N LYS A 47 -3.68 1.72 6.90
CA LYS A 47 -3.95 0.60 7.81
C LYS A 47 -3.29 -0.66 7.29
N ILE A 48 -2.89 -1.53 8.22
CA ILE A 48 -2.32 -2.84 7.91
C ILE A 48 -3.23 -3.91 8.51
N SER A 49 -3.72 -4.84 7.68
CA SER A 49 -4.47 -5.99 8.16
C SER A 49 -3.56 -6.95 8.93
N GLN A 50 -4.11 -7.72 9.87
CA GLN A 50 -3.33 -8.74 10.57
C GLN A 50 -2.73 -9.77 9.60
N HIS A 51 -3.53 -10.16 8.61
CA HIS A 51 -3.12 -11.06 7.53
C HIS A 51 -1.89 -10.54 6.76
N PHE A 52 -1.85 -9.25 6.43
CA PHE A 52 -0.69 -8.64 5.76
C PHE A 52 0.59 -8.82 6.59
N LYS A 53 0.51 -8.58 7.91
CA LYS A 53 1.68 -8.68 8.80
C LYS A 53 2.27 -10.10 8.76
N GLU A 54 1.41 -11.09 8.90
CA GLU A 54 1.79 -12.50 8.92
C GLU A 54 2.43 -12.93 7.59
N ARG A 55 1.80 -12.56 6.48
CA ARG A 55 2.26 -12.95 5.15
C ARG A 55 3.55 -12.25 4.74
N VAL A 56 3.73 -11.00 5.10
CA VAL A 56 4.97 -10.29 4.79
C VAL A 56 6.16 -10.93 5.50
N VAL A 57 6.02 -11.29 6.79
CA VAL A 57 7.08 -11.98 7.55
C VAL A 57 7.41 -13.35 6.95
N GLN A 58 6.43 -14.04 6.38
CA GLN A 58 6.61 -15.38 5.78
C GLN A 58 7.20 -15.34 4.36
N ARG A 59 6.86 -14.33 3.56
CA ARG A 59 7.10 -14.32 2.11
C ARG A 59 8.27 -13.46 1.68
N PHE A 60 8.65 -12.49 2.50
CA PHE A 60 9.68 -11.52 2.15
C PHE A 60 10.84 -11.59 3.12
N SER A 61 12.00 -11.29 2.57
CA SER A 61 13.26 -11.17 3.28
C SER A 61 13.52 -9.73 3.73
N GLU A 62 14.47 -9.55 4.64
CA GLU A 62 14.77 -8.24 5.20
C GLU A 62 15.39 -7.27 4.18
N ASP A 63 16.13 -7.78 3.19
CA ASP A 63 16.69 -7.02 2.08
C ASP A 63 15.62 -6.54 1.08
N GLU A 64 14.43 -7.17 1.08
CA GLU A 64 13.30 -6.75 0.26
C GLU A 64 12.47 -5.63 0.90
N LYS A 65 12.76 -5.26 2.15
CA LYS A 65 11.97 -4.28 2.94
C LYS A 65 11.79 -2.94 2.23
N GLU A 66 12.88 -2.34 1.74
CA GLU A 66 12.80 -1.04 1.07
C GLU A 66 12.07 -1.14 -0.28
N LYS A 67 12.28 -2.24 -1.01
CA LYS A 67 11.60 -2.52 -2.28
C LYS A 67 10.10 -2.64 -2.04
N LEU A 68 9.69 -3.36 -1.00
CA LEU A 68 8.30 -3.55 -0.63
C LEU A 68 7.63 -2.24 -0.20
N ALA A 69 8.27 -1.44 0.66
CA ALA A 69 7.74 -0.12 1.03
C ALA A 69 7.59 0.80 -0.20
N SER A 70 8.52 0.72 -1.15
CA SER A 70 8.46 1.49 -2.39
C SER A 70 7.35 1.00 -3.32
N ALA A 71 7.15 -0.31 -3.43
CA ALA A 71 6.07 -0.92 -4.19
C ALA A 71 4.68 -0.56 -3.61
N ILE A 72 4.54 -0.60 -2.28
CA ILE A 72 3.31 -0.17 -1.59
C ILE A 72 3.05 1.33 -1.82
N SER A 73 4.07 2.17 -1.70
CA SER A 73 3.92 3.60 -1.99
C SER A 73 3.46 3.85 -3.43
N ARG A 74 4.02 3.12 -4.41
CA ARG A 74 3.59 3.20 -5.81
C ARG A 74 2.17 2.70 -6.02
N SER A 75 1.81 1.56 -5.42
CA SER A 75 0.45 1.00 -5.56
C SER A 75 -0.59 1.98 -5.01
N ILE A 76 -0.39 2.55 -3.83
CA ILE A 76 -1.33 3.53 -3.25
C ILE A 76 -1.48 4.76 -4.16
N ARG A 77 -0.39 5.26 -4.75
CA ARG A 77 -0.43 6.43 -5.65
C ARG A 77 -1.14 6.15 -6.98
N ASN A 78 -1.05 4.91 -7.47
CA ASN A 78 -1.53 4.53 -8.80
C ASN A 78 -2.90 3.85 -8.77
N THR A 79 -3.34 3.36 -7.62
CA THR A 79 -4.68 2.80 -7.44
C THR A 79 -5.65 3.90 -7.03
N LYS A 80 -6.76 4.02 -7.76
CA LYS A 80 -7.87 4.93 -7.42
C LYS A 80 -8.82 4.25 -6.43
N PRO A 81 -9.41 5.00 -5.48
CA PRO A 81 -10.53 4.52 -4.69
C PRO A 81 -11.68 4.04 -5.58
N LEU A 82 -12.38 3.02 -5.13
CA LEU A 82 -13.61 2.56 -5.76
C LEU A 82 -14.79 3.22 -5.06
N GLU A 83 -15.70 3.79 -5.84
CA GLU A 83 -16.86 4.50 -5.31
C GLU A 83 -18.12 4.14 -6.08
N VAL A 84 -19.24 4.02 -5.38
CA VAL A 84 -20.58 3.82 -5.96
C VAL A 84 -21.47 4.95 -5.48
N ARG A 85 -21.95 5.80 -6.39
CA ARG A 85 -22.77 6.98 -6.08
C ARG A 85 -22.11 7.92 -5.04
N GLY A 86 -20.80 8.09 -5.13
CA GLY A 86 -20.01 8.93 -4.20
C GLY A 86 -19.76 8.29 -2.82
N MET A 87 -20.17 7.04 -2.61
CA MET A 87 -19.84 6.29 -1.40
C MET A 87 -18.67 5.34 -1.66
N HIS A 88 -17.74 5.28 -0.72
CA HIS A 88 -16.61 4.34 -0.77
C HIS A 88 -17.10 2.89 -0.89
N LEU A 89 -16.57 2.17 -1.87
CA LEU A 89 -16.77 0.74 -2.04
C LEU A 89 -15.57 0.01 -1.45
N ALA A 90 -15.79 -0.64 -0.30
CA ALA A 90 -14.79 -1.45 0.39
C ALA A 90 -14.48 -2.73 -0.40
N LYS A 91 -13.65 -2.58 -1.45
CA LYS A 91 -13.23 -3.67 -2.33
C LYS A 91 -11.72 -3.64 -2.51
N ALA A 92 -11.12 -4.81 -2.33
CA ALA A 92 -9.70 -5.03 -2.56
C ALA A 92 -9.34 -4.90 -4.05
N GLN A 93 -8.18 -4.32 -4.31
CA GLN A 93 -7.63 -4.04 -5.62
C GLN A 93 -6.21 -4.60 -5.70
N LYS A 94 -5.89 -5.23 -6.83
CA LYS A 94 -4.56 -5.73 -7.15
C LYS A 94 -3.75 -4.67 -7.86
N PHE A 95 -2.50 -4.51 -7.46
CA PHE A 95 -1.50 -3.74 -8.19
C PHE A 95 -0.25 -4.60 -8.38
N ILE A 96 0.24 -4.69 -9.61
CA ILE A 96 1.50 -5.35 -9.93
C ILE A 96 2.56 -4.27 -10.08
N ASP A 97 3.55 -4.28 -9.20
CA ASP A 97 4.67 -3.36 -9.27
C ASP A 97 5.75 -3.90 -10.21
N GLU A 98 5.74 -3.45 -11.45
CA GLU A 98 6.65 -3.91 -12.51
C GLU A 98 8.14 -3.74 -12.17
N ALA A 99 8.48 -2.76 -11.32
CA ALA A 99 9.87 -2.52 -10.92
C ALA A 99 10.43 -3.58 -9.96
N THR A 100 9.56 -4.26 -9.21
CA THR A 100 9.96 -5.26 -8.19
C THR A 100 9.35 -6.64 -8.42
N ASN A 101 8.42 -6.75 -9.37
CA ASN A 101 7.53 -7.90 -9.54
C ASN A 101 6.75 -8.25 -8.26
N PHE A 102 6.50 -7.28 -7.38
CA PHE A 102 5.65 -7.50 -6.21
C PHE A 102 4.20 -7.24 -6.55
N VAL A 103 3.33 -8.16 -6.14
CA VAL A 103 1.90 -7.98 -6.16
C VAL A 103 1.47 -7.40 -4.82
N ILE A 104 0.88 -6.22 -4.86
CA ILE A 104 0.31 -5.55 -3.70
C ILE A 104 -1.21 -5.60 -3.80
N VAL A 105 -1.86 -6.16 -2.78
CA VAL A 105 -3.32 -6.17 -2.66
C VAL A 105 -3.71 -5.23 -1.54
N LEU A 106 -4.52 -4.23 -1.87
CA LEU A 106 -4.96 -3.20 -0.93
C LEU A 106 -6.40 -2.77 -1.22
N GLU A 107 -7.06 -2.20 -0.23
CA GLU A 107 -8.30 -1.44 -0.41
C GLU A 107 -7.97 0.04 -0.36
N ARG A 108 -8.29 0.82 -1.40
CA ARG A 108 -8.06 2.28 -1.40
C ARG A 108 -9.23 3.03 -0.79
N MET A 109 -8.94 3.99 0.08
CA MET A 109 -9.91 4.87 0.71
C MET A 109 -9.49 6.33 0.57
N GLY A 110 -10.30 7.15 -0.11
CA GLY A 110 -10.01 8.58 -0.30
C GLY A 110 -8.63 8.86 -0.92
N GLU A 111 -8.11 10.08 -0.73
CA GLU A 111 -6.87 10.49 -1.39
C GLU A 111 -5.64 9.72 -0.88
N PHE A 112 -5.50 9.62 0.45
CA PHE A 112 -4.30 9.10 1.12
C PHE A 112 -4.48 7.72 1.78
N GLY A 113 -5.72 7.26 1.95
CA GLY A 113 -6.01 6.07 2.74
C GLY A 113 -5.88 4.78 1.95
N ALA A 114 -5.37 3.76 2.62
CA ALA A 114 -5.39 2.40 2.12
C ALA A 114 -5.37 1.40 3.27
N THR A 115 -6.02 0.26 3.11
CA THR A 115 -5.81 -0.91 3.95
C THR A 115 -4.99 -1.93 3.19
N LEU A 116 -3.78 -2.23 3.67
CA LEU A 116 -2.94 -3.27 3.09
C LEU A 116 -3.48 -4.63 3.48
N ILE A 117 -3.80 -5.47 2.50
CA ILE A 117 -4.47 -6.76 2.70
C ILE A 117 -3.45 -7.89 2.64
N THR A 118 -2.70 -7.98 1.55
CA THR A 118 -1.63 -8.98 1.39
C THR A 118 -0.61 -8.51 0.36
N SER A 119 0.53 -9.18 0.31
CA SER A 119 1.54 -8.98 -0.73
C SER A 119 2.30 -10.28 -0.98
N PHE A 120 2.77 -10.45 -2.21
CA PHE A 120 3.55 -11.59 -2.63
C PHE A 120 4.38 -11.26 -3.87
N VAL A 121 5.36 -12.10 -4.22
CA VAL A 121 6.14 -11.98 -5.45
C VAL A 121 5.34 -12.61 -6.59
N LEU A 122 5.22 -11.92 -7.71
CA LEU A 122 4.56 -12.40 -8.93
C LEU A 122 5.17 -13.74 -9.38
N GLY A 123 4.33 -14.72 -9.73
CA GLY A 123 4.78 -16.06 -10.08
C GLY A 123 5.08 -16.96 -8.86
N LYS A 124 4.92 -16.44 -7.64
CA LYS A 124 4.99 -17.20 -6.37
C LYS A 124 3.62 -17.32 -5.69
N GLU A 125 2.56 -17.40 -6.47
CA GLU A 125 1.18 -17.59 -5.97
C GLU A 125 1.02 -18.92 -5.23
N ASN A 126 1.91 -19.89 -5.45
CA ASN A 126 1.97 -21.14 -4.69
C ASN A 126 2.34 -20.95 -3.21
N LEU A 127 2.79 -19.76 -2.81
CA LEU A 127 3.01 -19.39 -1.40
C LEU A 127 1.75 -18.82 -0.72
N LEU A 128 0.62 -18.76 -1.44
CA LEU A 128 -0.69 -18.45 -0.91
C LEU A 128 -1.35 -19.73 -0.39
N SER A 129 -2.03 -19.68 0.77
CA SER A 129 -2.86 -20.81 1.20
C SER A 129 -4.07 -20.98 0.28
N ASP A 130 -4.65 -22.18 0.24
CA ASP A 130 -5.86 -22.44 -0.56
C ASP A 130 -7.01 -21.49 -0.21
N GLU A 131 -7.16 -21.15 1.07
CA GLU A 131 -8.12 -20.17 1.57
C GLU A 131 -7.84 -18.76 1.02
N GLU A 132 -6.58 -18.32 0.99
CA GLU A 132 -6.21 -17.04 0.37
C GLU A 132 -6.49 -17.05 -1.13
N ILE A 133 -6.13 -18.13 -1.83
CA ILE A 133 -6.38 -18.26 -3.26
C ILE A 133 -7.89 -18.18 -3.51
N TYR A 134 -8.69 -18.89 -2.71
CA TYR A 134 -10.14 -18.86 -2.80
C TYR A 134 -10.69 -17.45 -2.55
N GLU A 135 -10.25 -16.77 -1.49
CA GLU A 135 -10.67 -15.40 -1.19
C GLU A 135 -10.32 -14.42 -2.30
N LEU A 136 -9.10 -14.49 -2.82
CA LEU A 136 -8.62 -13.61 -3.88
C LEU A 136 -9.41 -13.86 -5.18
N LYS A 137 -9.69 -15.13 -5.52
CA LYS A 137 -10.56 -15.49 -6.66
C LYS A 137 -11.99 -14.98 -6.48
N MET A 138 -12.58 -15.18 -5.31
CA MET A 138 -13.92 -14.70 -4.98
C MET A 138 -14.03 -13.17 -5.07
N LYS A 139 -12.94 -12.46 -4.76
CA LYS A 139 -12.86 -11.00 -4.87
C LYS A 139 -12.50 -10.52 -6.29
N GLY A 140 -12.22 -11.43 -7.23
CA GLY A 140 -11.82 -11.14 -8.61
C GLY A 140 -10.41 -10.54 -8.74
N ILE A 141 -9.51 -10.91 -7.83
CA ILE A 141 -8.12 -10.41 -7.74
C ILE A 141 -7.13 -11.33 -8.46
N LEU A 142 -7.37 -12.65 -8.41
CA LEU A 142 -6.69 -13.69 -9.18
C LEU A 142 -7.67 -14.26 -10.20
#